data_AF-A0A167GQI6-F1
#
_entry.id   AF-A0A167GQI6-F1
#
_cell.length_a   1.000
_cell.length_b   1.000
_cell.length_c   1.000
_cell.angle_alpha   90.00
_cell.angle_beta   90.00
_cell.angle_gamma   90.00
#
_symmetry.space_group_name_H-M   'P 1'
#
loop_
_entity.id
_entity.type
_entity.pdbx_description
1 polymer ?
#
loop_
_entity_poly.entity_id
_entity_poly.type
_entity_poly.pdbx_seq_one_letter_code
_entity_poly.pdbx_strand_id
1 'polypeptide(L)'
;MPFVELVSVTAVLQFFFFGAMTGRARRDSGLKAPAMTGHDGFERMYRVQMNTMEMLVALLAGLLIAGKYWPEWLVGGLGVVYVVGRFIYWRAYVAQPSTRTLGFMLSMVPTLALLLLALVGIIQTWL
;
A
#
# COMPACT_ATOMS: atom_id res chain seq x y z
N MET A 1 11.31 -19.81 3.31
CA MET A 1 9.86 -20.02 3.07
C MET A 1 9.41 -18.83 2.24
N PRO A 2 8.57 -18.93 1.20
CA PRO A 2 8.34 -17.82 0.26
C PRO A 2 7.45 -16.69 0.86
N PHE A 3 7.91 -16.09 1.96
CA PHE A 3 7.15 -15.16 2.79
C PHE A 3 7.14 -13.76 2.16
N VAL A 4 8.25 -13.34 1.55
CA VAL A 4 8.36 -12.07 0.82
C VAL A 4 7.39 -12.08 -0.37
N GLU A 5 7.36 -13.17 -1.12
CA GLU A 5 6.47 -13.37 -2.27
C GLU A 5 5.00 -13.40 -1.85
N LEU A 6 4.69 -14.13 -0.76
CA LEU A 6 3.34 -14.17 -0.20
C LEU A 6 2.84 -12.76 0.18
N VAL A 7 3.68 -11.97 0.84
CA VAL A 7 3.35 -10.59 1.22
C VAL A 7 3.22 -9.69 -0.02
N SER A 8 4.08 -9.88 -1.02
CA SER A 8 4.02 -9.15 -2.30
C SER A 8 2.68 -9.35 -3.00
N VAL A 9 2.27 -10.62 -3.18
CA VAL A 9 1.00 -10.98 -3.81
C VAL A 9 -0.18 -10.46 -2.97
N THR A 10 -0.09 -10.57 -1.64
CA THR A 10 -1.14 -10.08 -0.73
C THR A 10 -1.33 -8.56 -0.87
N ALA A 11 -0.25 -7.78 -0.96
CA ALA A 11 -0.34 -6.33 -1.16
C ALA A 11 -1.00 -5.96 -2.50
N VAL A 12 -0.71 -6.71 -3.57
CA VAL A 12 -1.37 -6.54 -4.88
C VAL A 12 -2.85 -6.90 -4.80
N LEU A 13 -3.22 -8.01 -4.15
CA LEU A 13 -4.61 -8.39 -3.94
C LEU A 13 -5.38 -7.35 -3.13
N GLN A 14 -4.75 -6.76 -2.11
CA GLN A 14 -5.33 -5.64 -1.36
C GLN A 14 -5.59 -4.41 -2.26
N PHE A 15 -4.67 -4.10 -3.17
CA PHE A 15 -4.89 -3.01 -4.13
C PHE A 15 -6.07 -3.30 -5.07
N PHE A 16 -6.21 -4.52 -5.58
CA PHE A 16 -7.38 -4.92 -6.37
C PHE A 16 -8.68 -4.84 -5.57
N PHE A 17 -8.64 -5.25 -4.29
CA PHE A 17 -9.77 -5.09 -3.37
C PHE A 17 -10.20 -3.62 -3.25
N PHE A 18 -9.26 -2.69 -3.06
CA PHE A 18 -9.60 -1.26 -3.04
C PHE A 18 -10.11 -0.75 -4.39
N GLY A 19 -9.60 -1.26 -5.51
CA GLY A 19 -10.16 -0.96 -6.83
C GLY A 19 -11.63 -1.38 -6.97
N ALA A 20 -11.98 -2.58 -6.49
CA ALA A 20 -13.37 -3.05 -6.46
C ALA A 20 -14.26 -2.17 -5.56
N MET A 21 -13.73 -1.75 -4.39
CA MET A 21 -14.44 -0.83 -3.50
C MET A 21 -14.66 0.56 -4.12
N THR A 22 -13.68 1.09 -4.86
CA THR A 22 -13.86 2.33 -5.64
C THR A 22 -14.92 2.17 -6.73
N GLY A 23 -14.91 1.04 -7.44
CA GLY A 23 -15.93 0.71 -8.45
C GLY A 23 -17.34 0.65 -7.85
N ARG A 24 -17.47 0.05 -6.67
CA ARG A 24 -18.72 0.08 -5.89
C ARG A 24 -19.12 1.50 -5.52
N ALA A 25 -18.20 2.29 -4.95
CA ALA A 25 -18.48 3.67 -4.56
C ALA A 25 -18.92 4.53 -5.75
N ARG A 26 -18.36 4.30 -6.95
CA ARG A 26 -18.78 4.98 -8.19
C ARG A 26 -20.22 4.64 -8.58
N ARG A 27 -20.57 3.35 -8.52
CA ARG A 27 -21.92 2.89 -8.83
C ARG A 27 -22.92 3.50 -7.85
N ASP A 28 -22.60 3.42 -6.57
CA ASP A 28 -23.47 3.89 -5.49
C ASP A 28 -23.63 5.43 -5.52
N SER A 29 -22.64 6.17 -6.04
CA SER A 29 -22.72 7.62 -6.23
C SER A 29 -23.41 8.08 -7.51
N GLY A 30 -23.70 7.17 -8.46
CA GLY A 30 -24.24 7.52 -9.78
C GLY A 30 -23.27 8.26 -10.72
N LEU A 31 -21.99 8.40 -10.35
CA LEU A 31 -21.01 9.17 -11.13
C LEU A 31 -20.64 8.45 -12.43
N LYS A 32 -20.95 9.09 -13.57
CA LYS A 32 -20.58 8.57 -14.89
C LYS A 32 -19.10 8.83 -15.17
N ALA A 33 -18.41 7.82 -15.71
CA ALA A 33 -17.06 8.01 -16.24
C ALA A 33 -17.08 9.07 -17.37
N PRO A 34 -16.04 9.91 -17.52
CA PRO A 34 -14.77 9.91 -16.81
C PRO A 34 -14.74 10.77 -15.53
N ALA A 35 -15.89 11.21 -15.01
CA ALA A 35 -15.92 12.09 -13.85
C ALA A 35 -15.27 11.43 -12.61
N MET A 36 -14.42 12.21 -11.94
CA MET A 36 -13.64 11.79 -10.76
C MET A 36 -13.99 12.60 -9.50
N THR A 37 -14.92 13.53 -9.61
CA THR A 37 -15.40 14.41 -8.54
C THR A 37 -16.91 14.56 -8.63
N GLY A 38 -17.54 15.04 -7.57
CA GLY A 38 -18.98 15.29 -7.48
C GLY A 38 -19.71 14.39 -6.48
N HIS A 39 -19.01 13.52 -5.76
CA HIS A 39 -19.57 12.76 -4.65
C HIS A 39 -18.48 12.41 -3.63
N ASP A 40 -18.60 12.97 -2.42
CA ASP A 40 -17.58 12.88 -1.37
C ASP A 40 -17.20 11.42 -1.02
N GLY A 41 -18.19 10.53 -0.90
CA GLY A 41 -17.91 9.11 -0.64
C GLY A 41 -17.11 8.41 -1.75
N PHE A 42 -17.30 8.81 -3.00
CA PHE A 42 -16.52 8.29 -4.12
C PHE A 42 -15.11 8.88 -4.11
N GLU A 43 -15.00 10.19 -3.93
CA GLU A 43 -13.72 10.89 -3.90
C GLU A 43 -12.80 10.34 -2.80
N ARG A 44 -13.33 10.09 -1.59
CA ARG A 44 -12.58 9.47 -0.49
C ARG A 44 -12.08 8.08 -0.85
N MET A 45 -12.93 7.22 -1.40
CA MET A 45 -12.53 5.85 -1.79
C MET A 45 -11.53 5.87 -2.95
N TYR A 46 -11.72 6.75 -3.93
CA TYR A 46 -10.79 6.95 -5.03
C TYR A 46 -9.41 7.39 -4.52
N ARG A 47 -9.36 8.32 -3.56
CA ARG A 47 -8.10 8.74 -2.93
C ARG A 47 -7.40 7.60 -2.18
N VAL A 48 -8.16 6.71 -1.54
CA VAL A 48 -7.60 5.49 -0.92
C VAL A 48 -6.93 4.60 -1.97
N GLN A 49 -7.60 4.36 -3.10
CA GLN A 49 -7.05 3.52 -4.17
C GLN A 49 -5.79 4.16 -4.78
N MET A 50 -5.83 5.45 -5.13
CA MET A 50 -4.69 6.14 -5.75
C MET A 50 -3.48 6.20 -4.81
N ASN A 51 -3.67 6.58 -3.55
CA ASN A 51 -2.56 6.61 -2.60
C ASN A 51 -1.98 5.21 -2.33
N THR A 52 -2.82 4.18 -2.39
CA THR A 52 -2.33 2.80 -2.29
C THR A 52 -1.50 2.43 -3.51
N MET A 53 -1.91 2.81 -4.72
CA MET A 53 -1.15 2.57 -5.95
C MET A 53 0.23 3.22 -5.90
N GLU A 54 0.30 4.52 -5.55
CA GLU A 54 1.55 5.28 -5.41
C GLU A 54 2.53 4.58 -4.46
N MET A 55 2.01 4.05 -3.36
CA MET A 55 2.81 3.43 -2.32
C MET A 55 3.15 1.97 -2.61
N LEU A 56 2.29 1.26 -3.34
CA LEU A 56 2.52 -0.12 -3.75
C LEU A 56 3.74 -0.23 -4.66
N VAL A 57 3.95 0.74 -5.56
CA VAL A 57 5.14 0.78 -6.42
C VAL A 57 6.42 0.80 -5.60
N ALA A 58 6.50 1.73 -4.63
CA ALA A 58 7.65 1.84 -3.74
C ALA A 58 7.83 0.60 -2.84
N LEU A 59 6.72 0.07 -2.31
CA LEU A 59 6.74 -1.15 -1.49
C LEU A 59 7.31 -2.33 -2.28
N LEU A 60 6.76 -2.64 -3.45
CA LEU A 60 7.19 -3.82 -4.21
C LEU A 60 8.65 -3.73 -4.61
N ALA A 61 9.13 -2.54 -5.01
CA ALA A 61 10.54 -2.32 -5.27
C ALA A 61 11.40 -2.60 -4.03
N GLY A 62 11.07 -1.99 -2.89
CA GLY A 62 11.81 -2.19 -1.63
C GLY A 62 11.75 -3.64 -1.15
N LEU A 63 10.57 -4.25 -1.14
CA LEU A 63 10.31 -5.59 -0.63
C LEU A 63 11.06 -6.67 -1.43
N LEU A 64 10.95 -6.64 -2.76
CA LEU A 64 11.57 -7.64 -3.63
C LEU A 64 13.10 -7.48 -3.71
N ILE A 65 13.61 -6.25 -3.63
CA ILE A 65 15.05 -6.02 -3.65
C ILE A 65 15.65 -6.34 -2.26
N ALA A 66 15.08 -5.84 -1.17
CA ALA A 66 15.57 -6.12 0.18
C ALA A 66 15.51 -7.61 0.52
N GLY A 67 14.50 -8.35 0.03
CA GLY A 67 14.38 -9.80 0.20
C GLY A 67 15.55 -10.62 -0.36
N LYS A 68 16.36 -10.04 -1.25
CA LYS A 68 17.58 -10.69 -1.78
C LYS A 68 18.77 -10.61 -0.83
N TYR A 69 18.77 -9.62 0.07
CA TYR A 69 19.93 -9.27 0.89
C TYR A 69 19.70 -9.46 2.39
N TRP A 70 18.45 -9.46 2.85
CA TRP A 70 18.10 -9.47 4.28
C TRP A 70 17.22 -10.66 4.64
N PRO A 71 17.19 -11.08 5.92
CA PRO A 71 16.37 -12.20 6.36
C PRO A 71 14.88 -12.04 6.04
N GLU A 72 14.25 -13.12 5.55
CA GLU A 72 12.84 -13.13 5.12
C GLU A 72 11.88 -12.60 6.20
N TRP A 73 12.11 -12.93 7.47
CA TRP A 73 11.24 -12.52 8.58
C TRP A 73 11.20 -10.99 8.78
N LEU A 74 12.33 -10.31 8.55
CA LEU A 74 12.43 -8.86 8.68
C LEU A 74 11.73 -8.17 7.50
N VAL A 75 12.06 -8.58 6.28
CA VAL A 75 11.54 -8.00 5.05
C VAL A 75 10.04 -8.25 4.93
N GLY A 76 9.62 -9.50 5.10
CA GLY A 76 8.19 -9.86 5.09
C GLY A 76 7.43 -9.23 6.25
N GLY A 77 8.03 -9.12 7.44
CA GLY A 77 7.44 -8.44 8.60
C GLY A 77 7.10 -6.98 8.30
N LEU A 78 8.03 -6.23 7.71
CA LEU A 78 7.80 -4.84 7.28
C LEU A 78 6.66 -4.75 6.23
N GLY A 79 6.63 -5.67 5.27
CA GLY A 79 5.54 -5.74 4.30
C GLY A 79 4.17 -6.07 4.91
N VAL A 80 4.12 -6.92 5.95
CA VAL A 80 2.87 -7.17 6.71
C VAL A 80 2.39 -5.90 7.41
N VAL A 81 3.29 -5.12 8.02
CA VAL A 81 2.94 -3.83 8.65
C VAL A 81 2.32 -2.89 7.63
N TYR A 82 2.86 -2.82 6.41
CA TYR A 82 2.25 -2.07 5.31
C TYR A 82 0.82 -2.53 5.02
N VAL A 83 0.60 -3.84 4.84
CA VAL A 83 -0.72 -4.39 4.48
C VAL A 83 -1.76 -4.06 5.57
N VAL A 84 -1.40 -4.21 6.85
CA VAL A 84 -2.26 -3.82 7.96
C VAL A 84 -2.51 -2.31 7.97
N GLY A 85 -1.45 -1.52 7.79
CA GLY A 85 -1.52 -0.06 7.70
C GLY A 85 -2.49 0.43 6.63
N ARG A 86 -2.53 -0.25 5.48
CA ARG A 86 -3.46 0.06 4.38
C ARG A 86 -4.92 -0.21 4.70
N PHE A 87 -5.24 -1.27 5.44
CA PHE A 87 -6.62 -1.48 5.90
C PHE A 87 -7.05 -0.41 6.92
N ILE A 88 -6.15 -0.02 7.83
CA ILE A 88 -6.39 1.07 8.77
C ILE A 88 -6.59 2.40 8.02
N TYR A 89 -5.72 2.68 7.04
CA TYR A 89 -5.79 3.87 6.19
C TYR A 89 -7.12 3.95 5.46
N TRP A 90 -7.55 2.87 4.79
CA TRP A 90 -8.83 2.81 4.09
C TRP A 90 -10.01 3.14 5.01
N ARG A 91 -10.11 2.44 6.15
CA ARG A 91 -11.22 2.63 7.10
C ARG A 91 -11.26 4.05 7.65
N ALA A 92 -10.11 4.57 8.07
CA ALA A 92 -10.00 5.93 8.60
C ALA A 92 -10.34 6.98 7.53
N TYR A 93 -9.80 6.84 6.31
CA TYR A 93 -10.03 7.82 5.25
C TYR A 93 -11.50 7.89 4.84
N VAL A 94 -12.14 6.73 4.64
CA VAL A 94 -13.56 6.69 4.23
C VAL A 94 -14.46 7.26 5.32
N ALA A 95 -14.22 6.91 6.59
CA ALA A 95 -15.01 7.40 7.71
C ALA A 95 -14.78 8.89 8.01
N GLN A 96 -13.53 9.26 8.29
CA GLN A 96 -13.12 10.62 8.69
C GLN A 96 -11.71 10.92 8.13
N PRO A 97 -11.60 11.58 6.96
CA PRO A 97 -10.33 11.77 6.26
C PRO A 97 -9.18 12.37 7.08
N SER A 98 -9.49 13.18 8.10
CA SER A 98 -8.49 13.78 9.01
C SER A 98 -7.79 12.76 9.91
N THR A 99 -8.36 11.57 10.11
CA THR A 99 -7.85 10.52 11.01
C THR A 99 -6.95 9.50 10.31
N ARG A 100 -6.71 9.65 9.00
CA ARG A 100 -5.98 8.69 8.16
C ARG A 100 -4.48 8.54 8.49
N THR A 101 -3.92 9.45 9.28
CA THR A 101 -2.47 9.59 9.48
C THR A 101 -1.82 8.32 10.01
N LEU A 102 -2.43 7.63 10.98
CA LEU A 102 -1.85 6.41 11.54
C LEU A 102 -1.67 5.32 10.47
N GLY A 103 -2.74 5.02 9.72
CA GLY A 103 -2.66 4.02 8.64
C GLY A 103 -1.67 4.41 7.55
N PHE A 104 -1.55 5.72 7.27
CA PHE A 104 -0.56 6.23 6.33
C PHE A 104 0.87 5.98 6.82
N MET A 105 1.17 6.31 8.08
CA MET A 105 2.50 6.12 8.67
C MET A 105 2.89 4.64 8.77
N LEU A 106 1.94 3.77 9.13
CA LEU A 106 2.11 2.31 9.11
C LEU A 106 2.34 1.73 7.71
N SER A 107 2.14 2.53 6.65
CA SER A 107 2.45 2.14 5.28
C SER A 107 3.75 2.78 4.78
N MET A 108 3.94 4.08 5.04
CA MET A 108 5.08 4.86 4.55
C MET A 108 6.39 4.43 5.24
N VAL A 109 6.41 4.34 6.57
CA VAL A 109 7.62 4.03 7.34
C VAL A 109 8.22 2.67 6.97
N PRO A 110 7.47 1.55 6.95
CA PRO A 110 8.05 0.27 6.55
C PRO A 110 8.49 0.27 5.07
N THR A 111 7.79 0.99 4.19
CA THR A 111 8.19 1.11 2.78
C THR A 111 9.53 1.81 2.64
N LEU A 112 9.73 2.93 3.34
CA LEU A 112 11.02 3.64 3.35
C LEU A 112 12.13 2.79 3.97
N ALA A 113 11.83 2.06 5.06
CA ALA A 113 12.79 1.15 5.66
C ALA A 113 13.21 0.03 4.69
N LEU A 114 12.27 -0.55 3.94
CA LEU A 114 12.57 -1.55 2.92
C LEU A 114 13.44 -0.99 1.79
N LEU A 115 13.19 0.24 1.33
CA LEU A 115 14.03 0.90 0.33
C LEU A 115 15.45 1.17 0.84
N LEU A 116 15.60 1.57 2.09
CA LEU A 116 16.92 1.75 2.72
C LEU A 116 17.65 0.42 2.87
N LEU A 117 16.97 -0.63 3.34
CA LEU A 117 17.54 -1.98 3.41
C LEU A 117 17.98 -2.48 2.03
N ALA A 118 17.15 -2.29 1.01
CA ALA A 118 17.48 -2.62 -0.37
C ALA A 118 18.77 -1.89 -0.82
N LEU A 119 18.87 -0.58 -0.58
CA LEU A 119 20.06 0.20 -0.94
C LEU A 119 21.31 -0.26 -0.19
N VAL A 120 21.22 -0.47 1.13
CA VAL A 120 22.35 -0.94 1.95
C VAL A 120 22.81 -2.32 1.48
N GLY A 121 21.88 -3.24 1.21
CA GLY A 121 22.23 -4.59 0.71
C GLY A 121 22.95 -4.56 -0.65
N ILE A 122 22.50 -3.68 -1.56
CA ILE A 122 23.19 -3.47 -2.85
C ILE A 122 24.61 -2.96 -2.62
N ILE A 123 24.79 -1.92 -1.80
CA ILE A 123 26.11 -1.31 -1.56
C ILE A 123 27.05 -2.29 -0.88
N GLN A 124 26.58 -3.06 0.10
CA GLN A 124 27.38 -4.09 0.78
C GLN A 124 27.86 -5.19 -0.17
N THR A 125 27.16 -5.43 -1.28
CA THR A 125 27.57 -6.42 -2.28
C THR A 125 28.67 -5.90 -3.22
N TRP A 126 28.84 -4.58 -3.30
CA TRP A 126 29.87 -3.95 -4.14
C TRP A 126 31.21 -3.75 -3.43
N LEU A 127 31.22 -3.87 -2.10
CA LEU A 127 32.40 -3.74 -1.25
C LEU A 127 33.00 -5.12 -0.95
#